data_AF-A0A9E0A487-F1
#
_entry.id   AF-A0A9E0A487-F1
#
_cell.length_a   1.000
_cell.length_b   1.000
_cell.length_c   1.000
_cell.angle_alpha   90.00
_cell.angle_beta   90.00
_cell.angle_gamma   90.00
#
_symmetry.space_group_name_H-M   'P 1'
#
loop_
_entity.id
_entity.type
_entity.pdbx_description
1 polymer ?
#
loop_
_entity_poly.entity_id
_entity_poly.type
_entity_poly.pdbx_seq_one_letter_code
_entity_poly.pdbx_strand_id
1 'polypeptide(L)'
;MSKEKQNKDLKSLQENLLGFFVSGFILLMLFFFYDEGIYQEGISTKSKAMRHFFKYLDVKFGKEYVFGFVIVVMLLFGIAALRGYLKEEKDSNKSK
;
A
#
# COMPACT_ATOMS: atom_id res chain seq x y z
N MET A 1 -27.01 11.69 -13.05
CA MET A 1 -26.31 11.21 -11.83
C MET A 1 -26.28 12.36 -10.84
N SER A 2 -26.61 12.18 -9.55
CA SER A 2 -26.58 13.31 -8.60
C SER A 2 -25.13 13.74 -8.37
N LYS A 3 -24.88 15.06 -8.27
CA LYS A 3 -23.54 15.63 -8.02
C LYS A 3 -22.87 15.01 -6.79
N GLU A 4 -23.66 14.61 -5.80
CA GLU A 4 -23.23 13.93 -4.57
C GLU A 4 -22.61 12.55 -4.83
N LYS A 5 -23.21 11.76 -5.72
CA LYS A 5 -22.72 10.39 -6.04
C LYS A 5 -21.38 10.43 -6.76
N GLN A 6 -21.23 11.39 -7.68
CA GLN A 6 -20.01 11.57 -8.46
C GLN A 6 -18.84 12.03 -7.56
N ASN A 7 -19.11 12.93 -6.61
CA ASN A 7 -18.09 13.41 -5.67
C ASN A 7 -17.59 12.30 -4.71
N LYS A 8 -18.49 11.38 -4.31
CA LYS A 8 -18.16 10.25 -3.46
C LYS A 8 -17.30 9.19 -4.19
N ASP A 9 -17.62 8.91 -5.45
CA ASP A 9 -16.86 7.95 -6.26
C ASP A 9 -15.43 8.47 -6.56
N LEU A 10 -15.29 9.77 -6.88
CA LEU A 10 -13.98 10.43 -7.03
C LEU A 10 -13.12 10.39 -5.76
N LYS A 11 -13.73 10.65 -4.60
CA LYS A 11 -13.03 10.58 -3.31
C LYS A 11 -12.54 9.15 -3.01
N SER A 12 -13.37 8.15 -3.27
CA SER A 12 -12.99 6.75 -3.09
C SER A 12 -11.87 6.33 -4.05
N LEU A 13 -11.89 6.81 -5.30
CA LEU A 13 -10.81 6.60 -6.25
C LEU A 13 -9.48 7.19 -5.74
N GLN A 14 -9.50 8.43 -5.26
CA GLN A 14 -8.33 9.10 -4.69
C GLN A 14 -7.79 8.36 -3.46
N GLU A 15 -8.65 7.91 -2.55
CA GLU A 15 -8.27 7.12 -1.37
C GLU A 15 -7.62 5.79 -1.76
N ASN A 16 -8.17 5.08 -2.76
CA ASN A 16 -7.59 3.83 -3.25
C ASN A 16 -6.26 4.06 -3.97
N LEU A 17 -6.13 5.14 -4.75
CA LEU A 17 -4.88 5.51 -5.41
C LEU A 17 -3.80 5.85 -4.38
N LEU A 18 -4.15 6.60 -3.33
CA LEU A 18 -3.27 6.89 -2.22
C LEU A 18 -2.84 5.60 -1.50
N GLY A 19 -3.77 4.69 -1.23
CA GLY A 19 -3.48 3.38 -0.64
C GLY A 19 -2.48 2.57 -1.48
N PHE A 20 -2.61 2.60 -2.80
CA PHE A 20 -1.66 1.96 -3.72
C PHE A 20 -0.25 2.56 -3.62
N PHE A 21 -0.12 3.89 -3.61
CA PHE A 21 1.20 4.54 -3.48
C PHE A 21 1.81 4.32 -2.10
N VAL A 22 1.03 4.39 -1.03
CA VAL A 22 1.51 4.16 0.34
C VAL A 22 1.99 2.73 0.51
N SER A 23 1.22 1.74 0.06
CA SER A 23 1.62 0.33 0.12
C SER A 23 2.84 0.05 -0.75
N GLY A 24 2.95 0.66 -1.94
CA GLY A 24 4.14 0.58 -2.78
C GLY A 24 5.37 1.21 -2.12
N PHE A 25 5.23 2.35 -1.45
CA PHE A 25 6.32 2.97 -0.68
C PHE A 25 6.77 2.08 0.49
N ILE A 26 5.82 1.49 1.21
CA ILE A 26 6.12 0.51 2.26
C ILE A 26 6.87 -0.69 1.67
N LEU A 27 6.45 -1.21 0.52
CA LEU A 27 7.13 -2.32 -0.14
C LEU A 27 8.57 -1.97 -0.53
N LEU A 28 8.81 -0.77 -1.06
CA LEU A 28 10.16 -0.29 -1.37
C LEU A 28 11.00 -0.12 -0.10
N MET A 29 10.42 0.42 0.96
CA MET A 29 11.09 0.53 2.26
C MET A 29 11.47 -0.85 2.80
N LEU A 30 10.57 -1.82 2.74
CA LEU A 30 10.89 -3.20 3.08
C LEU A 30 12.03 -3.68 2.19
N PHE A 31 11.94 -3.56 0.87
CA PHE A 31 12.97 -4.07 -0.04
C PHE A 31 14.37 -3.51 0.25
N PHE A 32 14.52 -2.21 0.47
CA PHE A 32 15.82 -1.58 0.71
C PHE A 32 16.33 -1.72 2.15
N PHE A 33 15.43 -1.67 3.14
CA PHE A 33 15.83 -1.59 4.55
C PHE A 33 15.62 -2.88 5.33
N TYR A 34 15.09 -3.96 4.74
CA TYR A 34 14.87 -5.21 5.46
C TYR A 34 16.20 -5.81 5.94
N ASP A 35 17.19 -5.87 5.06
CA ASP A 35 18.50 -6.42 5.41
C ASP A 35 19.25 -5.49 6.38
N GLU A 36 19.23 -4.17 6.17
CA GLU A 36 19.83 -3.23 7.14
C GLU A 36 19.14 -3.30 8.50
N GLY A 37 17.81 -3.42 8.51
CA GLY A 37 17.00 -3.54 9.71
C GLY A 37 17.30 -4.80 10.50
N ILE A 38 17.64 -5.91 9.85
CA ILE A 38 17.95 -7.18 10.53
C ILE A 38 19.44 -7.28 10.91
N TYR A 39 20.33 -6.87 10.00
CA TYR A 39 21.76 -7.20 10.07
C TYR A 39 22.66 -6.03 10.48
N GLN A 40 22.24 -4.76 10.38
CA GLN A 40 23.05 -3.65 10.87
C GLN A 40 22.74 -3.31 12.34
N GLU A 41 23.79 -3.31 13.17
CA GLU A 41 23.71 -2.79 14.54
C GLU A 41 23.71 -1.27 14.53
N GLY A 42 22.53 -0.68 14.34
CA GLY A 42 22.37 0.76 14.48
C GLY A 42 22.60 1.23 15.92
N ILE A 43 23.41 2.27 16.08
CA ILE A 43 23.82 2.87 17.37
C ILE A 43 22.62 3.53 18.08
N SER A 44 21.56 3.90 17.35
CA SER A 44 20.41 4.64 17.88
C SER A 44 19.28 3.76 18.44
N THR A 45 18.49 4.31 19.36
CA THR A 45 17.30 3.66 19.93
C THR A 45 16.24 3.36 18.86
N LYS A 46 16.07 4.25 17.87
CA LYS A 46 15.14 4.06 16.75
C LYS A 46 15.53 2.86 15.89
N SER A 47 16.80 2.72 15.56
CA SER A 47 17.31 1.57 14.80
C SER A 47 17.18 0.26 15.58
N LYS A 48 17.36 0.26 16.91
CA LYS A 48 17.14 -0.94 17.74
C LYS A 48 15.68 -1.38 17.76
N ALA A 49 14.74 -0.44 17.89
CA ALA A 49 13.31 -0.74 17.87
C ALA A 49 12.88 -1.31 16.51
N MET A 50 13.35 -0.69 15.42
CA MET A 50 13.03 -1.14 14.07
C MET A 50 13.61 -2.52 13.77
N ARG A 51 14.83 -2.79 14.23
CA ARG A 51 15.44 -4.12 14.17
C ARG A 51 14.66 -5.18 14.93
N HIS A 52 14.20 -4.87 16.14
CA HIS A 52 13.36 -5.79 16.92
C HIS A 52 12.06 -6.11 16.20
N PHE A 53 11.44 -5.11 15.58
CA PHE A 53 10.22 -5.29 14.81
C PHE A 53 10.45 -6.18 13.58
N PHE A 54 11.49 -5.90 12.77
CA PHE A 54 11.81 -6.72 11.61
C PHE A 54 12.18 -8.15 11.97
N LYS A 55 13.00 -8.33 13.02
CA LYS A 55 13.36 -9.67 13.51
C LYS A 55 12.15 -10.42 14.06
N TYR A 56 11.22 -9.75 14.72
CA TYR A 56 9.96 -10.37 15.17
C TYR A 56 9.12 -10.83 13.98
N LEU A 57 8.97 -9.99 12.96
CA LEU A 57 8.23 -10.34 11.76
C LEU A 57 8.88 -11.50 11.00
N ASP A 58 10.20 -11.50 10.86
CA ASP A 58 10.95 -12.57 10.21
C ASP A 58 10.79 -13.91 10.95
N VAL A 59 10.99 -13.92 12.27
CA VAL A 59 10.86 -15.15 13.08
C VAL A 59 9.43 -15.69 13.11
N LYS A 60 8.43 -14.81 13.15
CA LYS A 60 7.02 -15.24 13.27
C LYS A 60 6.38 -15.62 11.96
N PHE A 61 6.70 -14.89 10.89
CA PHE A 61 5.98 -15.01 9.62
C PHE A 61 6.90 -15.39 8.46
N GLY A 62 8.19 -15.09 8.53
CA GLY A 62 9.12 -15.18 7.40
C GLY A 62 9.00 -13.97 6.48
N LYS A 63 10.14 -13.49 5.97
CA LYS A 63 10.19 -12.31 5.10
C LYS A 63 9.27 -12.42 3.88
N GLU A 64 9.19 -13.60 3.25
CA GLU A 64 8.40 -13.81 2.04
C GLU A 64 6.91 -13.50 2.27
N TYR A 65 6.39 -13.84 3.45
CA TYR A 65 5.00 -13.63 3.80
C TYR A 65 4.69 -12.17 4.15
N VAL A 66 5.65 -11.44 4.73
CA VAL A 66 5.52 -10.00 4.99
C VAL A 66 5.47 -9.21 3.67
N PHE A 67 6.39 -9.51 2.76
CA PHE A 67 6.39 -8.90 1.42
C PHE A 67 5.13 -9.30 0.64
N GLY A 68 4.76 -10.58 0.68
CA GLY A 68 3.54 -11.09 0.06
C GLY A 68 2.27 -10.38 0.55
N PHE A 69 2.16 -10.15 1.86
CA PHE A 69 1.03 -9.41 2.44
C PHE A 69 0.93 -7.98 1.88
N VAL A 70 2.04 -7.24 1.86
CA VAL A 70 2.06 -5.86 1.33
C VAL A 70 1.71 -5.83 -0.15
N ILE A 71 2.21 -6.79 -0.94
CA ILE A 71 1.88 -6.93 -2.37
C ILE A 71 0.37 -7.19 -2.54
N VAL A 72 -0.22 -8.09 -1.77
CA VAL A 72 -1.67 -8.37 -1.84
C VAL A 72 -2.48 -7.12 -1.52
N VAL A 73 -2.13 -6.39 -0.45
CA VAL A 73 -2.80 -5.13 -0.09
C VAL A 73 -2.66 -4.09 -1.20
N MET A 74 -1.47 -3.94 -1.77
CA MET A 74 -1.20 -3.03 -2.89
C MET A 74 -2.07 -3.38 -4.11
N LEU A 75 -2.17 -4.66 -4.47
CA LEU A 75 -3.02 -5.12 -5.57
C LEU A 75 -4.50 -4.84 -5.31
N LEU A 76 -5.00 -5.03 -4.08
CA LEU A 76 -6.39 -4.71 -3.74
C LEU A 76 -6.70 -3.23 -3.95
N PHE A 77 -5.82 -2.33 -3.49
CA PHE A 77 -5.96 -0.89 -3.73
C PHE A 77 -5.89 -0.54 -5.22
N GLY A 78 -4.94 -1.14 -5.96
CA GLY A 78 -4.81 -0.92 -7.40
C GLY A 78 -6.06 -1.37 -8.18
N ILE A 79 -6.60 -2.55 -7.87
CA ILE A 79 -7.83 -3.06 -8.49
C ILE A 79 -9.02 -2.17 -8.13
N ALA A 80 -9.13 -1.71 -6.89
CA ALA A 80 -10.21 -0.81 -6.46
C ALA A 80 -10.14 0.55 -7.17
N ALA A 81 -8.95 1.14 -7.29
CA ALA A 81 -8.72 2.38 -8.04
C ALA A 81 -9.07 2.20 -9.52
N LEU A 82 -8.61 1.11 -10.16
CA LEU A 82 -8.90 0.81 -11.56
C LEU A 82 -10.40 0.62 -11.80
N ARG A 83 -11.09 -0.10 -10.92
CA ARG A 83 -12.55 -0.26 -10.98
C ARG A 83 -13.28 1.07 -10.83
N GLY A 84 -12.81 1.94 -9.94
CA GLY A 84 -13.33 3.31 -9.79
C GLY A 84 -13.19 4.10 -11.09
N TYR A 85 -12.01 4.06 -11.70
CA TYR A 85 -11.68 4.80 -12.92
C TYR A 85 -12.55 4.36 -14.11
N LEU A 86 -12.64 3.05 -14.35
CA LEU A 86 -13.43 2.49 -15.46
C LEU A 86 -14.93 2.78 -15.31
N LYS A 87 -15.43 2.88 -14.06
CA LYS A 87 -16.82 3.24 -13.79
C LYS A 87 -17.09 4.71 -14.11
N GLU A 88 -16.19 5.61 -13.69
CA GLU A 88 -16.30 7.04 -13.99
C GLU A 88 -16.24 7.34 -15.49
N GLU A 89 -15.32 6.67 -16.21
CA GLU A 89 -15.20 6.78 -17.67
C GLU A 89 -16.50 6.35 -18.38
N LYS A 90 -17.09 5.24 -17.95
CA LYS A 90 -18.35 4.71 -18.51
C LYS A 90 -19.54 5.63 -18.24
N ASP A 91 -19.61 6.25 -17.06
CA ASP A 91 -20.68 7.17 -16.70
C ASP A 91 -20.53 8.52 -17.43
N SER A 92 -19.30 8.98 -17.68
CA SER A 92 -19.00 10.17 -18.48
C SER A 92 -19.40 10.00 -19.95
N ASN A 93 -19.10 8.86 -20.57
CA ASN A 93 -19.45 8.58 -21.97
C ASN A 93 -20.97 8.38 -22.21
N LYS A 94 -21.74 7.97 -21.19
CA LYS A 94 -23.21 7.89 -21.28
C LYS A 94 -23.92 9.24 -21.16
N SER A 95 -23.20 10.28 -20.73
CA SER A 95 -23.73 11.63 -20.52
C SER A 95 -23.49 12.56 -21.72
N LYS A 96 -22.77 12.10 -22.75
CA LYS A 96 -22.58 12.79 -24.04
C LYS A 96 -23.56 12.25 -25.06
#